data_AF-A0A2U2I7P6-F1
#
_entry.id   AF-A0A2U2I7P6-F1
#
_cell.length_a   1.000
_cell.length_b   1.000
_cell.length_c   1.000
_cell.angle_alpha   90.00
_cell.angle_beta   90.00
_cell.angle_gamma   90.00
#
_symmetry.space_group_name_H-M   'P 1'
#
loop_
_entity.id
_entity.type
_entity.pdbx_description
1 polymer ?
#
loop_
_entity_poly.entity_id
_entity_poly.type
_entity_poly.pdbx_seq_one_letter_code
_entity_poly.pdbx_strand_id
1 'polypeptide(L)'
;MRNLIALSACSLALMGTAGAADAPAPAKPARPSIVPPLPSRPALSQPAPAAAPLSEAAQDAADEQAEAELAAKIAKRLAILRADQDARAAAAARHRKAAPARRAAAPAHAHGTHWSYEGEHGPAHWGKINPAWAKCGIGKRQSPIDIRDGMKVNLEKVAFEYSPSPFTVVDNGHSVQVGVGPGNYLTVQGRRYELLQFHFHRPAEERVNGKGFEMVVHLVHRDVAGKLAVVALLLERGQEQQTIATVWGNLPLEKNITVAPSVVLDAGQMLPPQREYYTYMGSLTTPPCSEDVLWIVMKQPVQASPEQLAVFSRLYPLNARPVQAASGRVIKESN
;
A
#
# COMPACT_ATOMS: atom_id res chain seq x y z
N MET A 1 -67.51 -0.45 -27.89
CA MET A 1 -67.79 -1.81 -27.38
C MET A 1 -67.18 -1.85 -25.98
N ARG A 2 -67.84 -1.39 -24.91
CA ARG A 2 -68.92 -1.98 -24.08
C ARG A 2 -68.51 -3.27 -23.33
N ASN A 3 -68.35 -3.14 -22.00
CA ASN A 3 -68.67 -4.03 -20.85
C ASN A 3 -67.65 -3.72 -19.73
N LEU A 4 -67.91 -3.13 -18.54
CA LEU A 4 -69.03 -2.90 -17.61
C LEU A 4 -69.55 -4.14 -16.82
N ILE A 5 -69.44 -4.03 -15.46
CA ILE A 5 -70.29 -4.57 -14.35
C ILE A 5 -69.89 -5.97 -13.81
N ALA A 6 -69.87 -6.36 -12.52
CA ALA A 6 -70.14 -5.82 -11.15
C ALA A 6 -69.37 -6.71 -10.13
N LEU A 7 -68.88 -6.25 -8.96
CA LEU A 7 -69.55 -6.01 -7.66
C LEU A 7 -70.42 -7.17 -7.13
N SER A 8 -69.94 -7.85 -6.08
CA SER A 8 -70.80 -8.37 -4.99
C SER A 8 -70.02 -8.47 -3.68
N ALA A 9 -70.60 -7.88 -2.64
CA ALA A 9 -70.19 -7.96 -1.25
C ALA A 9 -70.78 -9.20 -0.57
N CYS A 10 -70.14 -9.71 0.49
CA CYS A 10 -70.84 -10.15 1.70
C CYS A 10 -69.88 -10.26 2.89
N SER A 11 -70.38 -9.81 4.04
CA SER A 11 -69.73 -9.57 5.32
C SER A 11 -69.64 -10.82 6.20
N LEU A 12 -68.68 -10.86 7.13
CA LEU A 12 -68.97 -11.10 8.55
C LEU A 12 -67.83 -10.62 9.47
N ALA A 13 -68.23 -10.06 10.61
CA ALA A 13 -67.46 -9.30 11.57
C ALA A 13 -66.93 -10.13 12.75
N LEU A 14 -65.96 -9.57 13.49
CA LEU A 14 -65.81 -9.57 14.96
C LEU A 14 -64.51 -8.77 15.28
N MET A 15 -64.61 -7.49 15.68
CA MET A 15 -64.68 -6.96 17.06
C MET A 15 -63.33 -6.86 17.79
N GLY A 16 -63.03 -5.64 18.26
CA GLY A 16 -61.95 -5.35 19.20
C GLY A 16 -61.60 -3.85 19.24
N THR A 17 -62.26 -3.12 20.13
CA THR A 17 -62.36 -1.65 20.21
C THR A 17 -61.12 -0.93 20.76
N ALA A 18 -60.93 0.30 20.26
CA ALA A 18 -60.01 1.31 20.76
C ALA A 18 -60.40 1.86 22.15
N GLY A 19 -59.40 2.27 22.93
CA GLY A 19 -59.57 3.07 24.14
C GLY A 19 -58.60 4.24 24.12
N ALA A 20 -59.13 5.45 24.30
CA ALA A 20 -58.38 6.68 24.53
C ALA A 20 -58.90 7.37 25.79
N ALA A 21 -57.99 8.13 26.41
CA ALA A 21 -58.13 9.09 27.51
C ALA A 21 -58.26 8.49 28.94
N ASP A 22 -57.29 8.82 29.81
CA ASP A 22 -57.54 9.80 30.87
C ASP A 22 -56.25 10.35 31.52
N ALA A 23 -56.37 11.52 32.16
CA ALA A 23 -55.34 12.36 32.76
C ALA A 23 -54.95 11.95 34.22
N PRO A 24 -53.99 12.64 34.90
CA PRO A 24 -53.10 12.05 35.92
C PRO A 24 -53.54 12.21 37.39
N ALA A 25 -52.98 11.37 38.29
CA ALA A 25 -52.89 11.57 39.75
C ALA A 25 -51.82 10.62 40.37
N PRO A 26 -51.54 10.64 41.69
CA PRO A 26 -50.55 11.48 42.38
C PRO A 26 -49.40 10.68 43.06
N ALA A 27 -48.42 11.40 43.60
CA ALA A 27 -47.24 10.89 44.31
C ALA A 27 -47.54 10.11 45.62
N LYS A 28 -46.73 9.09 45.93
CA LYS A 28 -46.65 8.41 47.25
C LYS A 28 -45.21 7.88 47.54
N PRO A 29 -44.87 7.62 48.82
CA PRO A 29 -43.58 8.00 49.42
C PRO A 29 -42.55 6.87 49.58
N ALA A 30 -41.35 7.30 50.01
CA ALA A 30 -40.12 6.54 50.21
C ALA A 30 -40.19 5.39 51.24
N ARG A 31 -39.31 4.39 51.05
CA ARG A 31 -38.96 3.36 52.03
C ARG A 31 -37.43 3.23 52.10
N PRO A 32 -36.82 3.15 53.29
CA PRO A 32 -35.36 3.25 53.46
C PRO A 32 -34.68 1.89 53.27
N SER A 33 -33.42 1.91 52.82
CA SER A 33 -32.54 0.75 52.88
C SER A 33 -31.19 1.13 53.47
N ILE A 34 -30.79 0.35 54.45
CA ILE A 34 -29.61 0.49 55.31
C ILE A 34 -28.42 -0.15 54.60
N VAL A 35 -27.26 0.54 54.56
CA VAL A 35 -25.97 -0.03 54.12
C VAL A 35 -24.91 0.31 55.19
N PRO A 36 -24.09 -0.67 55.64
CA PRO A 36 -23.17 -0.54 56.79
C PRO A 36 -21.87 0.23 56.47
N PRO A 37 -21.12 0.70 57.50
CA PRO A 37 -19.95 1.57 57.31
C PRO A 37 -18.69 0.81 56.86
N LEU A 38 -17.91 1.44 55.97
CA LEU A 38 -16.57 1.00 55.56
C LEU A 38 -15.48 1.37 56.60
N PRO A 39 -14.37 0.60 56.69
CA PRO A 39 -13.28 0.83 57.64
C PRO A 39 -12.32 1.95 57.23
N SER A 40 -11.68 2.54 58.24
CA SER A 40 -10.79 3.71 58.21
C SER A 40 -9.50 3.51 57.40
N ARG A 41 -9.09 4.52 56.62
CA ARG A 41 -7.79 4.58 55.90
C ARG A 41 -6.65 5.01 56.85
N PRO A 42 -5.42 4.48 56.69
CA PRO A 42 -4.25 4.95 57.44
C PRO A 42 -3.73 6.29 56.90
N ALA A 43 -3.11 7.07 57.80
CA ALA A 43 -2.62 8.43 57.57
C ALA A 43 -1.43 8.51 56.59
N LEU A 44 -1.44 9.52 55.72
CA LEU A 44 -0.36 9.87 54.80
C LEU A 44 0.73 10.67 55.53
N SER A 45 2.00 10.28 55.38
CA SER A 45 3.15 11.08 55.82
C SER A 45 3.42 12.22 54.85
N GLN A 46 3.77 13.40 55.36
CA GLN A 46 4.11 14.59 54.56
C GLN A 46 5.47 14.42 53.85
N PRO A 47 5.67 14.99 52.65
CA PRO A 47 6.97 14.99 51.97
C PRO A 47 7.88 16.12 52.47
N ALA A 48 9.20 15.86 52.44
CA ALA A 48 10.28 16.79 52.77
C ALA A 48 10.36 17.97 51.77
N PRO A 49 10.96 19.13 52.14
CA PRO A 49 10.96 20.32 51.28
C PRO A 49 11.80 20.12 50.01
N ALA A 50 11.27 20.59 48.88
CA ALA A 50 11.95 20.58 47.59
C ALA A 50 13.16 21.53 47.57
N ALA A 51 14.28 21.05 47.03
CA ALA A 51 15.45 21.88 46.74
C ALA A 51 15.08 22.98 45.72
N ALA A 52 15.61 24.19 45.92
CA ALA A 52 15.37 25.32 45.03
C ALA A 52 15.87 25.02 43.58
N PRO A 53 15.15 25.48 42.54
CA PRO A 53 15.55 25.22 41.16
C PRO A 53 16.86 25.94 40.82
N LEU A 54 17.76 25.22 40.15
CA LEU A 54 18.99 25.78 39.56
C LEU A 54 18.62 26.79 38.45
N SER A 55 19.46 27.81 38.25
CA SER A 55 19.25 28.80 37.19
C SER A 55 19.29 28.14 35.80
N GLU A 56 18.56 28.72 34.85
CA GLU A 56 18.45 28.25 33.46
C GLU A 56 19.83 28.01 32.81
N ALA A 57 20.79 28.91 33.05
CA ALA A 57 22.17 28.78 32.59
C ALA A 57 22.94 27.57 33.19
N ALA A 58 22.58 27.10 34.38
CA ALA A 58 23.18 25.91 34.99
C ALA A 58 22.53 24.61 34.47
N GLN A 59 21.29 24.68 34.00
CA GLN A 59 20.59 23.56 33.36
C GLN A 59 21.12 23.35 31.94
N ASP A 60 21.28 24.44 31.16
CA ASP A 60 21.84 24.38 29.81
C ASP A 60 23.26 23.77 29.78
N ALA A 61 24.11 24.18 30.75
CA ALA A 61 25.46 23.63 30.88
C ALA A 61 25.48 22.15 31.28
N ALA A 62 24.49 21.69 32.06
CA ALA A 62 24.36 20.28 32.43
C ALA A 62 23.84 19.43 31.26
N ASP A 63 22.91 19.97 30.47
CA ASP A 63 22.37 19.31 29.29
C ASP A 63 23.44 19.18 28.18
N GLU A 64 24.24 20.22 27.94
CA GLU A 64 25.35 20.16 26.98
C GLU A 64 26.42 19.11 27.38
N GLN A 65 26.71 18.99 28.69
CA GLN A 65 27.59 17.95 29.21
C GLN A 65 27.00 16.55 29.05
N ALA A 66 25.71 16.38 29.31
CA ALA A 66 25.01 15.11 29.13
C ALA A 66 24.97 14.68 27.65
N GLU A 67 24.76 15.63 26.73
CA GLU A 67 24.81 15.40 25.29
C GLU A 67 26.20 15.01 24.81
N ALA A 68 27.25 15.69 25.30
CA ALA A 68 28.63 15.36 24.99
C ALA A 68 29.00 13.95 25.49
N GLU A 69 28.56 13.57 26.69
CA GLU A 69 28.80 12.24 27.24
C GLU A 69 28.04 11.15 26.47
N LEU A 70 26.80 11.43 26.05
CA LEU A 70 26.00 10.53 25.23
C LEU A 70 26.64 10.35 23.84
N ALA A 71 27.09 11.44 23.21
CA ALA A 71 27.80 11.40 21.93
C ALA A 71 29.08 10.56 22.02
N ALA A 72 29.86 10.69 23.10
CA ALA A 72 31.05 9.87 23.34
C ALA A 72 30.71 8.39 23.51
N LYS A 73 29.63 8.05 24.22
CA LYS A 73 29.15 6.66 24.38
C LYS A 73 28.67 6.06 23.05
N ILE A 74 27.97 6.84 22.23
CA ILE A 74 27.52 6.43 20.88
C ILE A 74 28.73 6.19 19.97
N ALA A 75 29.69 7.10 19.94
CA ALA A 75 30.91 6.96 19.15
C ALA A 75 31.69 5.70 19.53
N LYS A 76 31.83 5.42 20.83
CA LYS A 76 32.47 4.20 21.33
C LYS A 76 31.71 2.94 20.92
N ARG A 77 30.38 2.94 21.00
CA ARG A 77 29.54 1.80 20.58
C ARG A 77 29.62 1.56 19.08
N LEU A 78 29.62 2.61 18.27
CA LEU A 78 29.78 2.51 16.81
C LEU A 78 31.16 1.99 16.42
N ALA A 79 32.22 2.38 17.14
CA ALA A 79 33.57 1.86 16.91
C ALA A 79 33.65 0.35 17.17
N ILE A 80 33.00 -0.14 18.25
CA ILE A 80 32.93 -1.58 18.54
C ILE A 80 32.15 -2.32 17.44
N LEU A 81 31.00 -1.79 17.01
CA LEU A 81 30.20 -2.40 15.95
C LEU A 81 30.93 -2.46 14.61
N ARG A 82 31.71 -1.42 14.27
CA ARG A 82 32.56 -1.41 13.06
C ARG A 82 33.68 -2.46 13.17
N ALA A 83 34.34 -2.55 14.32
CA ALA A 83 35.37 -3.58 14.55
C ALA A 83 34.79 -5.01 14.43
N ASP A 84 33.58 -5.25 14.93
CA ASP A 84 32.89 -6.54 14.78
C ASP A 84 32.51 -6.83 13.32
N GLN A 85 32.07 -5.82 12.57
CA GLN A 85 31.78 -5.94 11.13
C GLN A 85 33.05 -6.25 10.33
N ASP A 86 34.15 -5.57 10.62
CA ASP A 86 35.45 -5.81 9.98
C ASP A 86 35.99 -7.20 10.33
N ALA A 87 35.83 -7.65 11.58
CA ALA A 87 36.21 -8.99 12.00
C ALA A 87 35.39 -10.07 11.29
N ARG A 88 34.07 -9.87 11.13
CA ARG A 88 33.19 -10.76 10.37
C ARG A 88 33.54 -10.79 8.88
N ALA A 89 33.85 -9.63 8.29
CA ALA A 89 34.29 -9.53 6.89
C ALA A 89 35.64 -10.23 6.68
N ALA A 90 36.59 -10.07 7.60
CA ALA A 90 37.88 -10.75 7.58
C ALA A 90 37.72 -12.27 7.75
N ALA A 91 36.82 -12.74 8.61
CA ALA A 91 36.49 -14.15 8.76
C ALA A 91 35.87 -14.73 7.47
N ALA A 92 34.93 -14.03 6.85
CA ALA A 92 34.35 -14.43 5.57
C ALA A 92 35.40 -14.48 4.43
N ALA A 93 36.35 -13.55 4.41
CA ALA A 93 37.45 -13.54 3.45
C ALA A 93 38.44 -14.71 3.68
N ARG A 94 38.68 -15.10 4.95
CA ARG A 94 39.50 -16.27 5.30
C ARG A 94 38.80 -17.58 4.90
N HIS A 95 37.49 -17.69 5.06
CA HIS A 95 36.70 -18.83 4.56
C HIS A 95 36.74 -18.94 3.02
N ARG A 96 36.83 -17.81 2.28
CA ARG A 96 37.04 -17.81 0.82
C ARG A 96 38.44 -18.26 0.38
N LYS A 97 39.49 -18.04 1.17
CA LYS A 97 40.87 -18.43 0.83
C LYS A 97 41.23 -19.88 1.16
N ALA A 98 40.39 -20.61 1.89
CA ALA A 98 40.60 -22.02 2.24
C ALA A 98 39.92 -23.02 1.29
N ALA A 99 39.17 -22.55 0.28
CA ALA A 99 38.61 -23.41 -0.76
C ALA A 99 39.60 -23.54 -1.93
N PRO A 100 39.96 -24.75 -2.39
CA PRO A 100 40.78 -24.90 -3.59
C PRO A 100 40.02 -24.30 -4.79
N ALA A 101 40.73 -23.52 -5.60
CA ALA A 101 40.22 -22.94 -6.82
C ALA A 101 39.88 -24.04 -7.85
N ARG A 102 38.69 -24.63 -7.74
CA ARG A 102 38.00 -25.22 -8.87
C ARG A 102 37.19 -24.11 -9.52
N ARG A 103 37.65 -23.64 -10.69
CA ARG A 103 36.72 -23.13 -11.72
C ARG A 103 35.87 -24.32 -12.17
N ALA A 104 34.87 -24.66 -11.37
CA ALA A 104 33.68 -25.32 -11.84
C ALA A 104 32.67 -24.21 -12.04
N ALA A 105 32.24 -23.98 -13.28
CA ALA A 105 30.98 -23.28 -13.49
C ALA A 105 29.94 -24.03 -12.66
N ALA A 106 29.40 -23.38 -11.62
CA ALA A 106 28.25 -23.92 -10.92
C ALA A 106 27.17 -24.17 -11.99
N PRO A 107 26.50 -25.34 -11.98
CA PRO A 107 25.36 -25.52 -12.85
C PRO A 107 24.36 -24.42 -12.49
N ALA A 108 23.88 -23.71 -13.50
CA ALA A 108 22.78 -22.77 -13.32
C ALA A 108 21.66 -23.51 -12.58
N HIS A 109 21.23 -22.98 -11.44
CA HIS A 109 19.98 -23.39 -10.81
C HIS A 109 18.86 -23.04 -11.78
N ALA A 110 18.55 -23.92 -12.74
CA ALA A 110 17.62 -23.65 -13.83
C ALA A 110 16.14 -23.59 -13.38
N HIS A 111 15.87 -23.51 -12.07
CA HIS A 111 14.53 -23.53 -11.48
C HIS A 111 14.43 -22.69 -10.20
N GLY A 112 15.24 -21.63 -10.06
CA GLY A 112 15.04 -20.70 -8.95
C GLY A 112 13.66 -20.04 -9.02
N THR A 113 12.94 -20.01 -7.91
CA THR A 113 11.63 -19.32 -7.80
C THR A 113 11.72 -18.03 -6.98
N HIS A 114 12.85 -17.82 -6.31
CA HIS A 114 13.09 -16.63 -5.50
C HIS A 114 13.73 -15.51 -6.31
N TRP A 115 13.21 -14.30 -6.15
CA TRP A 115 13.75 -13.07 -6.71
C TRP A 115 13.66 -11.94 -5.68
N SER A 116 14.45 -10.89 -5.86
CA SER A 116 14.47 -9.70 -5.01
C SER A 116 14.66 -8.46 -5.86
N TYR A 117 14.65 -7.28 -5.22
CA TYR A 117 14.98 -6.01 -5.89
C TYR A 117 16.48 -5.66 -5.82
N GLU A 118 17.28 -6.44 -5.09
CA GLU A 118 18.70 -6.16 -4.84
C GLU A 118 19.55 -7.44 -4.80
N GLY A 119 20.87 -7.28 -5.01
CA GLY A 119 21.84 -8.38 -4.91
C GLY A 119 21.77 -9.39 -6.06
N GLU A 120 22.22 -10.62 -5.80
CA GLU A 120 22.35 -11.69 -6.81
C GLU A 120 21.01 -12.15 -7.39
N HIS A 121 19.91 -11.92 -6.68
CA HIS A 121 18.54 -12.20 -7.11
C HIS A 121 17.79 -10.96 -7.63
N GLY A 122 18.52 -9.85 -7.84
CA GLY A 122 17.99 -8.57 -8.27
C GLY A 122 17.59 -8.48 -9.76
N PRO A 123 17.01 -7.34 -10.19
CA PRO A 123 16.44 -7.15 -11.54
C PRO A 123 17.39 -7.44 -12.70
N ALA A 124 18.68 -7.15 -12.55
CA ALA A 124 19.71 -7.43 -13.56
C ALA A 124 19.92 -8.93 -13.82
N HIS A 125 19.46 -9.78 -12.91
CA HIS A 125 19.68 -11.22 -12.91
C HIS A 125 18.40 -12.04 -13.10
N TRP A 126 17.20 -11.47 -12.98
CA TRP A 126 15.93 -12.20 -13.05
C TRP A 126 15.83 -13.18 -14.23
N GLY A 127 16.20 -12.75 -15.44
CA GLY A 127 16.14 -13.61 -16.63
C GLY A 127 17.11 -14.80 -16.63
N LYS A 128 18.06 -14.84 -15.70
CA LYS A 128 19.04 -15.93 -15.51
C LYS A 128 18.65 -16.88 -14.36
N ILE A 129 17.72 -16.47 -13.49
CA ILE A 129 17.29 -17.27 -12.32
C ILE A 129 16.38 -18.43 -12.76
N ASN A 130 15.52 -18.18 -13.73
CA ASN A 130 14.54 -19.14 -14.22
C ASN A 130 14.36 -18.97 -15.74
N PRO A 131 14.43 -20.06 -16.55
CA PRO A 131 14.15 -19.99 -17.98
C PRO A 131 12.79 -19.39 -18.31
N ALA A 132 11.76 -19.61 -17.48
CA ALA A 132 10.44 -19.01 -17.65
C ALA A 132 10.45 -17.47 -17.51
N TRP A 133 11.51 -16.90 -16.94
CA TRP A 133 11.68 -15.46 -16.74
C TRP A 133 12.64 -14.85 -17.76
N ALA A 134 13.06 -15.59 -18.80
CA ALA A 134 14.01 -15.12 -19.81
C ALA A 134 13.63 -13.74 -20.38
N LYS A 135 12.33 -13.46 -20.53
CA LYS A 135 11.80 -12.17 -20.97
C LYS A 135 12.27 -10.97 -20.14
N CYS A 136 12.54 -11.17 -18.84
CA CYS A 136 13.13 -10.13 -17.99
C CYS A 136 14.51 -9.65 -18.49
N GLY A 137 15.26 -10.50 -19.19
CA GLY A 137 16.60 -10.17 -19.73
C GLY A 137 16.64 -9.93 -21.24
N ILE A 138 15.81 -10.63 -22.03
CA ILE A 138 15.84 -10.54 -23.51
C ILE A 138 14.66 -9.78 -24.13
N GLY A 139 13.63 -9.44 -23.34
CA GLY A 139 12.46 -8.72 -23.79
C GLY A 139 12.81 -7.35 -24.38
N LYS A 140 12.01 -6.88 -25.34
CA LYS A 140 12.22 -5.61 -26.06
C LYS A 140 11.10 -4.60 -25.82
N ARG A 141 9.99 -5.04 -25.24
CA ARG A 141 8.84 -4.21 -24.86
C ARG A 141 8.63 -4.31 -23.34
N GLN A 142 9.72 -4.15 -22.59
CA GLN A 142 9.72 -4.25 -21.13
C GLN A 142 9.27 -2.94 -20.47
N SER A 143 8.67 -3.08 -19.28
CA SER A 143 8.29 -2.00 -18.36
C SER A 143 9.09 -2.10 -17.05
N PRO A 144 9.27 -1.00 -16.30
CA PRO A 144 8.78 0.36 -16.57
C PRO A 144 9.64 1.08 -17.62
N ILE A 145 9.24 2.29 -18.04
CA ILE A 145 10.03 3.15 -18.93
C ILE A 145 10.13 4.57 -18.40
N ASP A 146 11.12 5.30 -18.89
CA ASP A 146 11.09 6.76 -18.87
C ASP A 146 10.30 7.27 -20.08
N ILE A 147 9.14 7.85 -19.80
CA ILE A 147 8.20 8.38 -20.80
C ILE A 147 8.74 9.71 -21.27
N ARG A 148 9.14 9.76 -22.55
CA ARG A 148 9.62 10.95 -23.24
C ARG A 148 8.88 11.12 -24.54
N ASP A 149 8.64 12.38 -24.92
CA ASP A 149 8.13 12.77 -26.24
C ASP A 149 6.86 12.00 -26.67
N GLY A 150 5.87 11.96 -25.79
CA GLY A 150 4.57 11.33 -26.09
C GLY A 150 3.92 11.94 -27.33
N MET A 151 3.49 11.10 -28.27
CA MET A 151 2.76 11.55 -29.44
C MET A 151 1.37 11.97 -29.03
N LYS A 152 1.15 13.28 -28.97
CA LYS A 152 -0.16 13.87 -28.67
C LYS A 152 -1.16 13.48 -29.74
N VAL A 153 -2.19 12.76 -29.34
CA VAL A 153 -3.29 12.34 -30.21
C VAL A 153 -4.60 12.46 -29.46
N ASN A 154 -5.70 12.57 -30.20
CA ASN A 154 -7.03 12.55 -29.61
C ASN A 154 -7.36 11.12 -29.16
N LEU A 155 -6.98 10.77 -27.94
CA LEU A 155 -7.33 9.51 -27.29
C LEU A 155 -8.71 9.61 -26.66
N GLU A 156 -9.43 8.49 -26.68
CA GLU A 156 -10.64 8.40 -25.87
C GLU A 156 -10.29 8.51 -24.37
N LYS A 157 -11.26 8.99 -23.59
CA LYS A 157 -11.17 8.97 -22.14
C LYS A 157 -11.28 7.55 -21.64
N VAL A 158 -10.43 7.17 -20.71
CA VAL A 158 -10.57 5.90 -19.99
C VAL A 158 -11.81 5.98 -19.11
N ALA A 159 -12.76 5.07 -19.32
CA ALA A 159 -13.94 4.97 -18.48
C ALA A 159 -13.64 4.05 -17.30
N PHE A 160 -13.85 4.57 -16.08
CA PHE A 160 -13.66 3.84 -14.83
C PHE A 160 -15.02 3.61 -14.19
N GLU A 161 -15.35 2.35 -13.98
CA GLU A 161 -16.58 1.88 -13.32
C GLU A 161 -16.16 1.16 -12.04
N TYR A 162 -15.68 1.94 -11.06
CA TYR A 162 -15.30 1.42 -9.74
C TYR A 162 -16.38 1.73 -8.71
N SER A 163 -16.48 0.87 -7.71
CA SER A 163 -17.42 0.99 -6.62
C SER A 163 -16.81 0.44 -5.32
N PRO A 164 -17.26 0.91 -4.15
CA PRO A 164 -16.83 0.34 -2.87
C PRO A 164 -17.02 -1.18 -2.85
N SER A 165 -15.94 -1.91 -2.61
CA SER A 165 -15.92 -3.37 -2.75
C SER A 165 -15.21 -4.03 -1.56
N PRO A 166 -15.52 -5.31 -1.25
CA PRO A 166 -14.69 -6.13 -0.38
C PRO A 166 -13.26 -6.20 -0.93
N PHE A 167 -12.29 -6.29 -0.04
CA PHE A 167 -10.88 -6.35 -0.42
C PHE A 167 -10.08 -7.23 0.54
N THR A 168 -8.88 -7.60 0.09
CA THR A 168 -7.90 -8.27 0.93
C THR A 168 -6.58 -7.52 0.88
N VAL A 169 -5.77 -7.61 1.93
CA VAL A 169 -4.43 -7.02 2.00
C VAL A 169 -3.43 -8.12 2.32
N VAL A 170 -2.36 -8.20 1.55
CA VAL A 170 -1.23 -9.10 1.82
C VAL A 170 0.08 -8.34 1.61
N ASP A 171 1.00 -8.46 2.56
CA ASP A 171 2.41 -8.18 2.30
C ASP A 171 3.02 -9.45 1.72
N ASN A 172 3.23 -9.51 0.40
CA ASN A 172 3.71 -10.73 -0.28
C ASN A 172 5.25 -10.87 -0.28
N GLY A 173 5.95 -10.07 0.52
CA GLY A 173 7.41 -10.04 0.55
C GLY A 173 8.07 -9.20 -0.55
N HIS A 174 7.31 -8.74 -1.55
CA HIS A 174 7.76 -7.87 -2.64
C HIS A 174 7.02 -6.52 -2.69
N SER A 175 5.79 -6.49 -2.19
CA SER A 175 4.95 -5.30 -2.09
C SER A 175 3.81 -5.56 -1.10
N VAL A 176 3.15 -4.49 -0.67
CA VAL A 176 1.76 -4.58 -0.22
C VAL A 176 0.87 -4.73 -1.45
N GLN A 177 0.09 -5.80 -1.51
CA GLN A 177 -0.85 -6.08 -2.59
C GLN A 177 -2.27 -6.13 -2.02
N VAL A 178 -3.19 -5.48 -2.72
CA VAL A 178 -4.60 -5.38 -2.34
C VAL A 178 -5.44 -6.10 -3.39
N GLY A 179 -6.05 -7.21 -3.02
CA GLY A 179 -7.04 -7.89 -3.88
C GLY A 179 -8.37 -7.15 -3.82
N VAL A 180 -8.99 -6.90 -4.97
CA VAL A 180 -10.26 -6.17 -5.06
C VAL A 180 -11.37 -7.13 -5.46
N GLY A 181 -12.52 -7.04 -4.79
CA GLY A 181 -13.71 -7.80 -5.14
C GLY A 181 -14.16 -7.54 -6.59
N PRO A 182 -14.88 -8.51 -7.20
CA PRO A 182 -15.31 -8.41 -8.59
C PRO A 182 -16.26 -7.25 -8.81
N GLY A 183 -16.44 -6.86 -10.07
CA GLY A 183 -17.42 -5.82 -10.45
C GLY A 183 -16.84 -4.42 -10.67
N ASN A 184 -15.52 -4.26 -10.61
CA ASN A 184 -14.82 -3.00 -10.86
C ASN A 184 -14.14 -3.06 -12.23
N TYR A 185 -14.42 -2.11 -13.12
CA TYR A 185 -13.96 -2.19 -14.51
C TYR A 185 -13.29 -0.92 -15.02
N LEU A 186 -12.39 -1.14 -15.96
CA LEU A 186 -11.81 -0.12 -16.84
C LEU A 186 -12.21 -0.43 -18.28
N THR A 187 -12.71 0.57 -19.01
CA THR A 187 -13.00 0.47 -20.44
C THR A 187 -12.15 1.46 -21.23
N VAL A 188 -11.41 0.95 -22.21
CA VAL A 188 -10.54 1.72 -23.11
C VAL A 188 -10.35 0.96 -24.42
N GLN A 189 -10.28 1.64 -25.55
CA GLN A 189 -10.11 1.07 -26.90
C GLN A 189 -11.16 0.00 -27.21
N GLY A 190 -12.39 0.23 -26.76
CA GLY A 190 -13.51 -0.70 -26.93
C GLY A 190 -13.37 -2.00 -26.15
N ARG A 191 -12.44 -2.10 -25.19
CA ARG A 191 -12.18 -3.29 -24.39
C ARG A 191 -12.41 -3.00 -22.92
N ARG A 192 -13.06 -3.94 -22.24
CA ARG A 192 -13.37 -3.88 -20.81
C ARG A 192 -12.47 -4.84 -20.04
N TYR A 193 -11.84 -4.33 -18.99
CA TYR A 193 -10.91 -5.05 -18.13
C TYR A 193 -11.40 -4.96 -16.69
N GLU A 194 -11.51 -6.10 -16.00
CA GLU A 194 -11.86 -6.14 -14.58
C GLU A 194 -10.62 -5.88 -13.72
N LEU A 195 -10.75 -4.99 -12.73
CA LEU A 195 -9.72 -4.73 -11.72
C LEU A 195 -9.59 -5.94 -10.82
N LEU A 196 -8.38 -6.52 -10.78
CA LEU A 196 -8.10 -7.70 -9.96
C LEU A 196 -7.46 -7.31 -8.63
N GLN A 197 -6.48 -6.41 -8.70
CA GLN A 197 -5.67 -6.01 -7.57
C GLN A 197 -4.98 -4.67 -7.85
N PHE A 198 -4.50 -4.04 -6.79
CA PHE A 198 -3.46 -3.02 -6.92
C PHE A 198 -2.33 -3.24 -5.92
N HIS A 199 -1.16 -2.66 -6.20
CA HIS A 199 0.02 -2.77 -5.36
C HIS A 199 0.91 -1.52 -5.51
N PHE A 200 1.95 -1.44 -4.69
CA PHE A 200 2.72 -0.21 -4.47
C PHE A 200 4.20 -0.42 -4.76
N HIS A 201 4.84 0.56 -5.39
CA HIS A 201 6.29 0.60 -5.54
C HIS A 201 6.89 1.89 -5.01
N ARG A 202 8.10 1.78 -4.46
CA ARG A 202 8.94 2.86 -3.98
C ARG A 202 10.41 2.63 -4.43
N PRO A 203 11.05 3.63 -5.06
CA PRO A 203 10.43 4.83 -5.64
C PRO A 203 9.42 4.46 -6.75
N ALA A 204 8.79 5.44 -7.38
CA ALA A 204 7.98 5.15 -8.57
C ALA A 204 8.82 4.44 -9.65
N GLU A 205 8.23 3.43 -10.28
CA GLU A 205 8.87 2.65 -11.34
C GLU A 205 8.99 3.45 -12.65
N GLU A 206 7.90 4.09 -13.06
CA GLU A 206 7.88 4.97 -14.23
C GLU A 206 8.59 6.30 -13.95
N ARG A 207 9.13 6.88 -15.04
CA ARG A 207 9.59 8.26 -15.06
C ARG A 207 8.88 9.03 -16.16
N VAL A 208 8.80 10.35 -16.00
CA VAL A 208 8.27 11.25 -17.03
C VAL A 208 9.32 12.33 -17.29
N ASN A 209 9.85 12.39 -18.51
CA ASN A 209 10.93 13.30 -18.89
C ASN A 209 12.13 13.26 -17.93
N GLY A 210 12.51 12.05 -17.49
CA GLY A 210 13.58 11.82 -16.53
C GLY A 210 13.22 12.06 -15.06
N LYS A 211 12.09 12.72 -14.78
CA LYS A 211 11.59 12.97 -13.42
C LYS A 211 11.04 11.66 -12.82
N GLY A 212 11.56 11.29 -11.65
CA GLY A 212 10.99 10.24 -10.80
C GLY A 212 9.95 10.79 -9.82
N PHE A 213 9.17 9.89 -9.24
CA PHE A 213 8.14 10.19 -8.24
C PHE A 213 8.38 9.38 -6.97
N GLU A 214 7.78 9.79 -5.85
CA GLU A 214 8.05 9.20 -4.53
C GLU A 214 7.59 7.74 -4.47
N MET A 215 6.40 7.46 -5.00
CA MET A 215 5.82 6.11 -5.09
C MET A 215 4.96 5.98 -6.35
N VAL A 216 4.57 4.77 -6.71
CA VAL A 216 3.53 4.49 -7.72
C VAL A 216 2.57 3.43 -7.19
N VAL A 217 1.28 3.57 -7.51
CA VAL A 217 0.27 2.50 -7.37
C VAL A 217 -0.01 1.93 -8.76
N HIS A 218 0.09 0.61 -8.90
CA HIS A 218 -0.28 -0.10 -10.11
C HIS A 218 -1.61 -0.83 -9.91
N LEU A 219 -2.64 -0.43 -10.65
CA LEU A 219 -3.95 -1.09 -10.68
C LEU A 219 -3.95 -2.08 -11.85
N VAL A 220 -4.01 -3.37 -11.55
CA VAL A 220 -3.89 -4.45 -12.53
C VAL A 220 -5.25 -4.98 -12.90
N HIS A 221 -5.55 -4.95 -14.19
CA HIS A 221 -6.80 -5.38 -14.76
C HIS A 221 -6.61 -6.51 -15.76
N ARG A 222 -7.68 -7.27 -15.99
CA ARG A 222 -7.70 -8.34 -16.98
C ARG A 222 -9.02 -8.37 -17.73
N ASP A 223 -8.97 -8.57 -19.04
CA ASP A 223 -10.17 -8.80 -19.84
C ASP A 223 -10.54 -10.29 -19.94
N VAL A 224 -11.69 -10.57 -20.54
CA VAL A 224 -12.19 -11.95 -20.75
C VAL A 224 -11.28 -12.84 -21.59
N ALA A 225 -10.36 -12.26 -22.37
CA ALA A 225 -9.37 -12.98 -23.17
C ALA A 225 -8.02 -13.15 -22.44
N GLY A 226 -7.93 -12.73 -21.18
CA GLY A 226 -6.73 -12.81 -20.37
C GLY A 226 -5.68 -11.72 -20.64
N LYS A 227 -5.99 -10.70 -21.47
CA LYS A 227 -5.08 -9.58 -21.71
C LYS A 227 -5.09 -8.63 -20.53
N LEU A 228 -3.92 -8.09 -20.21
CA LEU A 228 -3.75 -7.21 -19.06
C LEU A 228 -3.72 -5.74 -19.45
N ALA A 229 -4.31 -4.91 -18.60
CA ALA A 229 -4.13 -3.47 -18.60
C ALA A 229 -3.70 -3.00 -17.20
N VAL A 230 -2.69 -2.16 -17.11
CA VAL A 230 -2.17 -1.61 -15.86
C VAL A 230 -2.32 -0.10 -15.89
N VAL A 231 -3.00 0.44 -14.88
CA VAL A 231 -3.05 1.88 -14.62
C VAL A 231 -2.00 2.22 -13.57
N ALA A 232 -1.07 3.11 -13.91
CA ALA A 232 -0.07 3.62 -12.99
C ALA A 232 -0.50 5.00 -12.48
N LEU A 233 -0.65 5.10 -11.15
CA LEU A 233 -0.91 6.36 -10.43
C LEU A 233 0.39 6.79 -9.75
N LEU A 234 1.05 7.79 -10.30
CA LEU A 234 2.28 8.35 -9.72
C LEU A 234 1.93 9.12 -8.45
N LEU A 235 2.70 8.96 -7.38
CA LEU A 235 2.46 9.63 -6.10
C LEU A 235 3.51 10.67 -5.78
N GLU A 236 3.03 11.78 -5.24
CA GLU A 236 3.86 12.84 -4.67
C GLU A 236 3.38 13.21 -3.26
N ARG A 237 4.25 13.90 -2.51
CA ARG A 237 3.93 14.42 -1.18
C ARG A 237 2.80 15.44 -1.30
N GLY A 238 1.77 15.30 -0.47
CA GLY A 238 0.67 16.24 -0.40
C GLY A 238 -0.32 15.87 0.70
N GLN A 239 -1.61 16.00 0.40
CA GLN A 239 -2.69 15.61 1.31
C GLN A 239 -2.77 14.10 1.51
N GLU A 240 -3.35 13.70 2.64
CA GLU A 240 -3.62 12.30 2.95
C GLU A 240 -4.57 11.67 1.91
N GLN A 241 -4.21 10.48 1.41
CA GLN A 241 -5.05 9.70 0.52
C GLN A 241 -5.84 8.64 1.30
N GLN A 242 -7.16 8.74 1.32
CA GLN A 242 -8.04 7.92 2.17
C GLN A 242 -8.00 6.42 1.83
N THR A 243 -7.90 6.07 0.56
CA THR A 243 -7.74 4.65 0.17
C THR A 243 -6.44 4.07 0.74
N ILE A 244 -5.34 4.83 0.72
CA ILE A 244 -4.04 4.39 1.27
C ILE A 244 -4.12 4.27 2.79
N ALA A 245 -4.78 5.22 3.46
CA ALA A 245 -5.01 5.16 4.91
C ALA A 245 -5.79 3.89 5.29
N THR A 246 -6.82 3.54 4.51
CA THR A 246 -7.62 2.32 4.69
C THR A 246 -6.75 1.07 4.56
N VAL A 247 -5.87 1.01 3.54
CA VAL A 247 -4.96 -0.14 3.38
C VAL A 247 -3.96 -0.20 4.52
N TRP A 248 -3.37 0.93 4.94
CA TRP A 248 -2.36 0.96 6.00
C TRP A 248 -2.94 0.55 7.36
N GLY A 249 -4.18 0.94 7.65
CA GLY A 249 -4.90 0.50 8.84
C GLY A 249 -5.23 -1.00 8.88
N ASN A 250 -5.08 -1.70 7.74
CA ASN A 250 -5.38 -3.12 7.60
C ASN A 250 -4.17 -3.93 7.10
N LEU A 251 -2.95 -3.43 7.32
CA LEU A 251 -1.73 -4.18 7.00
C LEU A 251 -1.63 -5.45 7.86
N PRO A 252 -1.25 -6.59 7.26
CA PRO A 252 -0.97 -7.80 8.02
C PRO A 252 0.25 -7.62 8.93
N LEU A 253 0.24 -8.27 10.09
CA LEU A 253 1.38 -8.28 11.02
C LEU A 253 2.53 -9.17 10.53
N GLU A 254 2.24 -10.12 9.65
CA GLU A 254 3.19 -11.09 9.11
C GLU A 254 3.12 -11.13 7.58
N LYS A 255 4.28 -11.35 6.95
CA LYS A 255 4.36 -11.51 5.49
C LYS A 255 3.66 -12.79 5.05
N ASN A 256 3.08 -12.74 3.86
CA ASN A 256 2.33 -13.81 3.20
C ASN A 256 1.07 -14.26 3.94
N ILE A 257 0.61 -13.46 4.92
CA ILE A 257 -0.70 -13.62 5.54
C ILE A 257 -1.66 -12.62 4.91
N THR A 258 -2.77 -13.14 4.39
CA THR A 258 -3.83 -12.33 3.81
C THR A 258 -4.82 -11.93 4.90
N VAL A 259 -5.09 -10.63 5.01
CA VAL A 259 -6.13 -10.06 5.86
C VAL A 259 -7.32 -9.67 4.98
N ALA A 260 -8.55 -9.94 5.44
CA ALA A 260 -9.78 -9.53 4.80
C ALA A 260 -10.60 -8.65 5.75
N PRO A 261 -10.54 -7.31 5.61
CA PRO A 261 -11.27 -6.39 6.46
C PRO A 261 -12.79 -6.49 6.29
N SER A 262 -13.55 -6.11 7.33
CA SER A 262 -15.02 -6.04 7.28
C SER A 262 -15.56 -4.74 6.64
N VAL A 263 -14.68 -3.78 6.37
CA VAL A 263 -15.00 -2.54 5.66
C VAL A 263 -14.82 -2.71 4.16
N VAL A 264 -15.41 -1.80 3.37
CA VAL A 264 -15.22 -1.74 1.92
C VAL A 264 -14.14 -0.74 1.54
N LEU A 265 -13.54 -0.94 0.38
CA LEU A 265 -12.55 -0.04 -0.21
C LEU A 265 -13.02 0.43 -1.57
N ASP A 266 -12.91 1.73 -1.82
CA ASP A 266 -13.16 2.33 -3.13
C ASP A 266 -11.84 2.74 -3.78
N ALA A 267 -11.41 1.98 -4.79
CA ALA A 267 -10.21 2.28 -5.56
C ALA A 267 -10.38 3.55 -6.44
N GLY A 268 -11.62 3.95 -6.71
CA GLY A 268 -11.97 5.13 -7.50
C GLY A 268 -11.52 6.43 -6.84
N GLN A 269 -11.44 6.46 -5.51
CA GLN A 269 -10.97 7.62 -4.73
C GLN A 269 -9.49 7.94 -4.96
N MET A 270 -8.68 6.98 -5.43
CA MET A 270 -7.29 7.24 -5.79
C MET A 270 -7.14 7.89 -7.17
N LEU A 271 -8.17 7.83 -8.01
CA LEU A 271 -8.02 8.27 -9.38
C LEU A 271 -8.00 9.81 -9.46
N PRO A 272 -7.05 10.41 -10.20
CA PRO A 272 -6.95 11.87 -10.29
C PRO A 272 -8.20 12.49 -10.94
N PRO A 273 -8.57 13.74 -10.58
CA PRO A 273 -9.70 14.41 -11.21
C PRO A 273 -9.52 14.56 -12.73
N GLN A 274 -8.31 14.92 -13.17
CA GLN A 274 -7.95 15.00 -14.57
C GLN A 274 -7.52 13.62 -15.07
N ARG A 275 -8.00 13.23 -16.26
CA ARG A 275 -7.92 11.86 -16.76
C ARG A 275 -6.99 11.71 -17.95
N GLU A 276 -6.10 12.66 -18.17
CA GLU A 276 -5.10 12.58 -19.22
C GLU A 276 -4.01 11.57 -18.84
N TYR A 277 -3.53 10.84 -19.83
CA TYR A 277 -2.64 9.71 -19.64
C TYR A 277 -1.66 9.54 -20.79
N TYR A 278 -0.56 8.88 -20.50
CA TYR A 278 0.29 8.24 -21.50
C TYR A 278 -0.13 6.79 -21.66
N THR A 279 -0.07 6.26 -22.88
CA THR A 279 -0.29 4.84 -23.11
C THR A 279 0.73 4.23 -24.07
N TYR A 280 1.14 3.02 -23.73
CA TYR A 280 2.07 2.22 -24.50
C TYR A 280 1.86 0.73 -24.19
N MET A 281 2.38 -0.12 -25.06
CA MET A 281 2.43 -1.56 -24.76
C MET A 281 3.78 -1.93 -24.12
N GLY A 282 3.71 -2.63 -23.02
CA GLY A 282 4.84 -2.98 -22.18
C GLY A 282 4.78 -4.40 -21.64
N SER A 283 5.33 -4.60 -20.45
CA SER A 283 5.37 -5.88 -19.73
C SER A 283 4.89 -5.74 -18.29
N LEU A 284 4.80 -6.85 -17.58
CA LEU A 284 4.89 -6.84 -16.12
C LEU A 284 6.26 -6.32 -15.68
N THR A 285 6.32 -5.63 -14.53
CA THR A 285 7.56 -5.08 -13.95
C THR A 285 8.24 -6.04 -12.96
N THR A 286 7.65 -7.22 -12.76
CA THR A 286 8.20 -8.31 -11.94
C THR A 286 8.25 -9.60 -12.76
N PRO A 287 9.07 -10.60 -12.36
CA PRO A 287 9.10 -11.89 -13.03
C PRO A 287 7.69 -12.53 -13.12
N PRO A 288 7.30 -13.12 -14.27
CA PRO A 288 8.13 -13.50 -15.42
C PRO A 288 8.39 -12.38 -16.46
N CYS A 289 8.02 -11.13 -16.17
CA CYS A 289 8.15 -9.98 -17.07
C CYS A 289 7.46 -10.18 -18.43
N SER A 290 6.31 -10.86 -18.42
CA SER A 290 5.49 -11.11 -19.61
C SER A 290 5.14 -9.80 -20.30
N GLU A 291 5.39 -9.74 -21.62
CA GLU A 291 5.05 -8.61 -22.49
C GLU A 291 3.54 -8.61 -22.83
N ASP A 292 3.11 -7.68 -23.69
CA ASP A 292 1.72 -7.48 -24.13
C ASP A 292 0.76 -7.01 -23.02
N VAL A 293 1.27 -6.18 -22.12
CA VAL A 293 0.50 -5.44 -21.12
C VAL A 293 0.21 -4.04 -21.64
N LEU A 294 -1.06 -3.62 -21.65
CA LEU A 294 -1.44 -2.24 -21.96
C LEU A 294 -1.15 -1.37 -20.75
N TRP A 295 -0.26 -0.39 -20.88
CA TRP A 295 0.04 0.57 -19.82
C TRP A 295 -0.73 1.87 -20.03
N ILE A 296 -1.27 2.40 -18.93
CA ILE A 296 -1.98 3.68 -18.84
C ILE A 296 -1.35 4.42 -17.66
N VAL A 297 -0.49 5.39 -17.92
CA VAL A 297 0.19 6.16 -16.88
C VAL A 297 -0.51 7.51 -16.75
N MET A 298 -1.19 7.74 -15.64
CA MET A 298 -1.94 8.97 -15.41
C MET A 298 -0.97 10.15 -15.31
N LYS A 299 -1.25 11.24 -16.02
CA LYS A 299 -0.37 12.42 -16.07
C LYS A 299 -0.39 13.21 -14.78
N GLN A 300 -1.57 13.36 -14.17
CA GLN A 300 -1.74 14.04 -12.90
C GLN A 300 -1.33 13.10 -11.75
N PRO A 301 -0.32 13.46 -10.93
CA PRO A 301 0.04 12.68 -9.75
C PRO A 301 -1.07 12.71 -8.69
N VAL A 302 -1.12 11.65 -7.90
CA VAL A 302 -1.98 11.52 -6.72
C VAL A 302 -1.18 11.95 -5.50
N GLN A 303 -1.78 12.74 -4.62
CA GLN A 303 -1.13 13.13 -3.38
C GLN A 303 -1.24 12.02 -2.34
N ALA A 304 -0.19 11.85 -1.53
CA ALA A 304 -0.22 11.09 -0.29
C ALA A 304 0.57 11.86 0.78
N SER A 305 0.18 11.71 2.05
CA SER A 305 0.84 12.44 3.12
C SER A 305 2.28 11.95 3.34
N PRO A 306 3.20 12.80 3.83
CA PRO A 306 4.54 12.37 4.21
C PRO A 306 4.55 11.16 5.14
N GLU A 307 3.58 11.06 6.04
CA GLU A 307 3.42 9.96 6.99
C GLU A 307 3.04 8.66 6.28
N GLN A 308 2.09 8.71 5.33
CA GLN A 308 1.70 7.56 4.53
C GLN A 308 2.87 7.01 3.71
N LEU A 309 3.64 7.91 3.09
CA LEU A 309 4.85 7.54 2.35
C LEU A 309 5.91 6.95 3.28
N ALA A 310 6.05 7.50 4.49
CA ALA A 310 7.02 7.04 5.49
C ALA A 310 6.71 5.61 5.98
N VAL A 311 5.44 5.27 6.19
CA VAL A 311 5.02 3.90 6.54
C VAL A 311 5.52 2.92 5.48
N PHE A 312 5.27 3.19 4.19
CA PHE A 312 5.70 2.29 3.13
C PHE A 312 7.22 2.19 3.02
N SER A 313 7.99 3.27 3.19
CA SER A 313 9.46 3.18 3.17
C SER A 313 10.05 2.28 4.23
N ARG A 314 9.38 2.12 5.37
CA ARG A 314 9.86 1.24 6.44
C ARG A 314 9.65 -0.23 6.08
N LEU A 315 8.60 -0.53 5.32
CA LEU A 315 8.33 -1.88 4.81
C LEU A 315 9.23 -2.19 3.59
N TYR A 316 9.32 -1.24 2.67
CA TYR A 316 9.98 -1.36 1.37
C TYR A 316 10.78 -0.09 1.04
N PRO A 317 12.08 -0.03 1.41
CA PRO A 317 12.95 1.07 1.02
C PRO A 317 13.16 1.15 -0.49
N LEU A 318 13.27 -0.02 -1.14
CA LEU A 318 13.42 -0.20 -2.57
C LEU A 318 12.66 -1.45 -3.02
N ASN A 319 11.62 -1.25 -3.81
CA ASN A 319 10.93 -2.34 -4.51
C ASN A 319 10.58 -1.96 -5.95
N ALA A 320 11.42 -1.16 -6.59
CA ALA A 320 11.22 -0.68 -7.95
C ALA A 320 12.21 -1.31 -8.94
N ARG A 321 11.72 -1.86 -10.05
CA ARG A 321 12.55 -2.28 -11.18
C ARG A 321 13.14 -1.03 -11.85
N PRO A 322 14.41 -1.05 -12.28
CA PRO A 322 14.98 0.03 -13.09
C PRO A 322 14.20 0.25 -14.39
N VAL A 323 14.19 1.48 -14.90
CA VAL A 323 13.62 1.82 -16.21
C VAL A 323 14.27 1.01 -17.33
N GLN A 324 13.44 0.57 -18.27
CA GLN A 324 13.83 -0.25 -19.41
C GLN A 324 13.88 0.62 -20.68
N ALA A 325 14.63 0.18 -21.68
CA ALA A 325 14.75 0.91 -22.94
C ALA A 325 13.39 1.02 -23.66
N ALA A 326 13.00 2.22 -24.10
CA ALA A 326 11.79 2.44 -24.90
C ALA A 326 11.82 1.66 -26.22
N SER A 327 13.01 1.38 -26.77
CA SER A 327 13.21 0.51 -27.95
C SER A 327 12.35 0.90 -29.17
N GLY A 328 12.17 2.21 -29.40
CA GLY A 328 11.40 2.74 -30.53
C GLY A 328 9.88 2.54 -30.41
N ARG A 329 9.36 2.14 -29.25
CA ARG A 329 7.91 2.01 -29.03
C ARG A 329 7.20 3.34 -29.22
N VAL A 330 6.04 3.28 -29.87
CA VAL A 330 5.11 4.41 -29.90
C VAL A 330 4.50 4.59 -28.51
N ILE A 331 4.66 5.78 -27.96
CA ILE A 331 3.98 6.24 -26.75
C ILE A 331 2.97 7.28 -27.19
N LYS A 332 1.69 7.05 -26.90
CA LYS A 332 0.63 8.03 -27.16
C LYS A 332 0.37 8.85 -25.90
N GLU A 333 0.06 10.11 -26.09
CA GLU A 333 -0.31 11.05 -25.01
C GLU A 333 -1.70 11.59 -25.32
N SER A 334 -2.60 11.55 -24.33
CA SER A 334 -3.90 12.22 -24.46
C SER A 334 -3.78 13.73 -24.25
N ASN A 335 -4.64 14.46 -24.95
CA ASN A 335 -4.85 15.89 -24.75
C ASN A 335 -5.80 16.18 -23.59
#